data_AF-A0A951PWJ0-F1
#
_entry.id   AF-A0A951PWJ0-F1
#
_cell.length_a   1.000
_cell.length_b   1.000
_cell.length_c   1.000
_cell.angle_alpha   90.00
_cell.angle_beta   90.00
_cell.angle_gamma   90.00
#
_symmetry.space_group_name_H-M   'P 1'
#
loop_
_entity.id
_entity.type
_entity.pdbx_description
1 polymer ?
#
loop_
_entity_poly.entity_id
_entity_poly.type
_entity_poly.pdbx_seq_one_letter_code
_entity_poly.pdbx_strand_id
1 'polypeptide(L)' 'MGWLIDLETQKVEIYRYDQDVEILQSPATLSGEDVLPGFVLNLEDIW' A
#
# COMPACT_ATOMS: atom_id res chain seq x y z
N MET A 1 10.68 0.16 -3.17
CA MET A 1 9.50 -0.22 -2.38
C MET A 1 8.64 -1.17 -3.19
N GLY A 2 7.88 -2.04 -2.54
CA GLY A 2 6.86 -2.87 -3.19
C GLY A 2 5.60 -2.94 -2.32
N TRP A 3 4.45 -3.14 -2.95
CA TRP A 3 3.16 -3.33 -2.27
C TRP A 3 2.57 -4.68 -2.65
N LEU A 4 2.04 -5.39 -1.66
CA LEU A 4 1.15 -6.54 -1.87
C LEU A 4 -0.25 -6.10 -1.43
N ILE A 5 -1.19 -6.12 -2.37
CA ILE A 5 -2.60 -5.80 -2.11
C ILE A 5 -3.36 -7.13 -2.05
N ASP A 6 -3.83 -7.49 -0.86
CA ASP A 6 -4.70 -8.63 -0.63
C ASP A 6 -6.15 -8.15 -0.61
N LEU A 7 -6.89 -8.46 -1.67
CA LEU A 7 -8.30 -8.08 -1.80
C LEU A 7 -9.23 -8.97 -0.95
N GLU A 8 -8.84 -10.21 -0.65
CA GLU A 8 -9.70 -11.13 0.12
C GLU A 8 -9.76 -10.71 1.59
N THR A 9 -8.62 -10.29 2.14
CA THR A 9 -8.54 -9.79 3.52
C THR A 9 -8.58 -8.27 3.61
N GLN A 10 -8.71 -7.57 2.48
CA GLN A 10 -8.62 -6.11 2.34
C GLN A 10 -7.40 -5.56 3.11
N LYS A 11 -6.22 -6.10 2.84
CA LYS A 11 -4.98 -5.74 3.54
C LYS A 11 -3.93 -5.33 2.53
N VAL A 12 -3.11 -4.35 2.90
CA VAL A 12 -1.92 -3.96 2.13
C VAL A 12 -0.69 -4.23 2.97
N GLU A 13 0.29 -4.90 2.37
CA GLU A 13 1.63 -5.06 2.93
C GLU A 13 2.62 -4.19 2.15
N ILE A 14 3.38 -3.37 2.87
CA ILE A 14 4.35 -2.43 2.31
C ILE A 14 5.74 -2.93 2.64
N TYR A 15 6.52 -3.19 1.59
CA TYR A 15 7.90 -3.68 1.66
C TYR A 15 8.87 -2.54 1.37
N ARG A 16 9.68 -2.20 2.36
CA ARG A 16 10.76 -1.21 2.27
C ARG A 16 12.11 -1.89 2.47
N TYR A 17 13.17 -1.29 1.93
CA TYR A 17 14.52 -1.85 2.09
C TYR A 17 14.95 -1.70 3.55
N ASP A 18 15.49 -2.77 4.13
CA ASP A 18 16.02 -2.80 5.50
C ASP A 18 15.03 -2.38 6.60
N GLN A 19 13.74 -2.62 6.36
CA GLN A 19 12.65 -2.35 7.30
C GLN A 19 11.69 -3.53 7.35
N ASP A 20 11.05 -3.70 8.51
CA ASP A 20 9.97 -4.67 8.66
C ASP A 20 8.79 -4.34 7.75
N VAL A 21 8.03 -5.37 7.40
CA VAL A 21 6.80 -5.23 6.63
C VAL A 21 5.79 -4.39 7.42
N GLU A 22 5.35 -3.30 6.82
CA GLU A 22 4.23 -2.52 7.34
C GLU A 22 2.92 -3.09 6.80
N ILE A 23 1.94 -3.29 7.69
CA ILE A 23 0.63 -3.82 7.35
C ILE A 23 -0.42 -2.75 7.58
N LEU A 24 -1.17 -2.42 6.54
CA LEU A 24 -2.34 -1.54 6.62
C LEU A 24 -3.61 -2.37 6.37
N GLN A 25 -4.58 -2.23 7.26
CA GLN A 25 -5.87 -2.90 7.15
C GLN A 25 -6.90 -1.96 6.49
N SER A 26 -7.51 -2.42 5.41
CA SER A 26 -8.51 -1.74 4.58
C SER A 26 -8.19 -0.26 4.30
N PRO A 27 -6.96 0.09 3.85
CA PRO A 27 -6.63 1.49 3.61
C PRO A 27 -7.43 2.03 2.41
N ALA A 28 -8.02 3.23 2.55
CA ALA A 28 -8.70 3.87 1.42
C ALA A 28 -7.72 4.29 0.31
N THR A 29 -6.51 4.73 0.68
CA THR A 29 -5.48 5.20 -0.24
C THR A 29 -4.08 4.78 0.18
N LEU A 30 -3.15 4.72 -0.78
CA LEU A 30 -1.72 4.52 -0.55
C LEU A 30 -0.92 5.64 -1.22
N SER A 31 0.04 6.22 -0.48
CA SER A 31 1.00 7.17 -1.02
C SER A 31 2.27 6.45 -1.49
N GLY A 32 2.70 6.75 -2.72
CA GLY A 32 3.97 6.27 -3.30
C GLY A 32 5.04 7.34 -3.40
N GLU A 33 4.97 8.41 -2.59
CA GLU A 33 5.85 9.60 -2.71
C GLU A 33 7.34 9.30 -2.65
N ASP A 34 7.73 8.24 -1.94
CA ASP A 34 9.11 7.77 -1.83
C ASP A 34 9.71 7.30 -3.17
N VAL A 35 8.86 6.90 -4.14
CA VAL A 35 9.27 6.46 -5.49
C VAL A 35 8.87 7.48 -6.54
N LEU A 36 7.64 8.01 -6.42
CA LEU A 36 7.09 9.00 -7.34
C LEU A 36 6.34 10.07 -6.53
N PRO A 37 6.94 11.25 -6.33
CA PRO A 37 6.31 12.35 -5.61
C PRO A 37 4.93 12.70 -6.20
N GLY A 38 3.92 12.85 -5.35
CA GLY A 38 2.54 13.12 -5.74
C GLY A 38 1.72 11.91 -6.20
N PHE A 39 2.29 10.70 -6.20
CA PHE A 39 1.53 9.49 -6.53
C PHE A 39 0.65 9.02 -5.36
N VAL A 40 -0.66 8.91 -5.62
CA VAL A 40 -1.63 8.33 -4.70
C VAL A 40 -2.45 7.28 -5.43
N LEU A 41 -2.48 6.07 -4.88
CA LEU A 41 -3.34 4.99 -5.34
C LEU A 41 -4.62 4.97 -4.52
N ASN A 42 -5.78 5.12 -5.16
CA ASN A 42 -7.08 4.92 -4.52
C ASN A 42 -7.45 3.44 -4.57
N LEU A 43 -7.78 2.86 -3.42
CA LEU A 43 -8.16 1.46 -3.28
C LEU A 43 -9.65 1.27 -2.99
N GLU A 44 -10.40 2.34 -2.69
CA GLU A 44 -11.85 2.27 -2.44
C GLU A 44 -12.62 1.63 -3.61
N ASP A 45 -12.13 1.83 -4.84
CA ASP A 45 -12.76 1.32 -6.07
C ASP A 45 -12.55 -0.19 -6.28
N ILE A 46 -11.58 -0.81 -5.59
CA ILE A 46 -11.18 -2.22 -5.83
C ILE A 46 -11.39 -3.13 -4.62
N TRP A 47 -11.85 -2.59 -3.48
CA TRP A 47 -12.19 -3.35 -2.28
C TRP A 47 -13.46 -4.19 -2.40
#